data_AF-A0A9E6F9H4-F1
#
_entry.id   AF-A0A9E6F9H4-F1
#
_cell.length_a   1.000
_cell.length_b   1.000
_cell.length_c   1.000
_cell.angle_alpha   90.00
_cell.angle_beta   90.00
_cell.angle_gamma   90.00
#
_symmetry.space_group_name_H-M   'P 1'
#
loop_
_entity.id
_entity.type
_entity.pdbx_description
1 polymer ?
#
loop_
_entity_poly.entity_id
_entity_poly.type
_entity_poly.pdbx_seq_one_letter_code
_entity_poly.pdbx_strand_id
1 'polypeptide(L)'
;FVGTHLLAAQAVIHEKADLGFVFNETWNSLNETSKKMLEVVGQTRNGDAYHCFCVSPSWAEKRGQLQAVLCGMKDDPKGKRVLDELGFSGFEAVAENALDSLVTLMQEPGK
;
A
#
# COMPACT_ATOMS: atom_id res chain seq x y z
N PHE A 1 -15.91 1.19 -13.99
CA PHE A 1 -14.60 0.56 -13.69
C PHE A 1 -13.63 0.92 -14.82
N VAL A 2 -12.49 1.53 -14.52
CA VAL A 2 -11.56 2.10 -15.53
C VAL A 2 -10.21 1.36 -15.60
N GLY A 3 -10.05 0.25 -14.87
CA GLY A 3 -8.88 -0.64 -14.95
C GLY A 3 -7.66 -0.18 -14.15
N THR A 4 -7.26 1.10 -14.22
CA THR A 4 -6.08 1.62 -13.50
C THR A 4 -6.34 2.98 -12.85
N HIS A 5 -5.53 3.33 -11.85
CA HIS A 5 -5.60 4.66 -11.19
C HIS A 5 -5.29 5.81 -12.16
N LEU A 6 -4.39 5.60 -13.13
CA LEU A 6 -4.11 6.61 -14.15
C LEU A 6 -5.34 6.87 -15.03
N LEU A 7 -6.03 5.81 -15.45
CA LEU A 7 -7.27 5.94 -16.21
C LEU A 7 -8.41 6.56 -15.40
N ALA A 8 -8.41 6.39 -14.07
CA ALA A 8 -9.33 7.09 -13.18
C ALA A 8 -9.10 8.61 -13.17
N ALA A 9 -7.85 9.06 -13.04
CA ALA A 9 -7.52 10.48 -13.15
C ALA A 9 -7.91 11.05 -14.52
N GLN A 10 -7.63 10.32 -15.60
CA GLN A 10 -7.99 10.75 -16.96
C GLN A 10 -9.51 10.81 -17.18
N ALA A 11 -10.30 9.94 -16.54
CA ALA A 11 -11.75 9.99 -16.65
C ALA A 11 -12.32 11.29 -16.06
N VAL A 12 -11.77 11.77 -14.95
CA VAL A 12 -12.17 13.04 -14.34
C VAL A 12 -11.74 14.24 -15.20
N ILE A 13 -10.48 14.24 -15.66
CA ILE A 13 -9.95 15.31 -16.54
C ILE A 13 -10.80 15.47 -17.82
N HIS A 14 -11.28 14.36 -18.37
CA HIS A 14 -12.11 14.37 -19.59
C HIS A 14 -13.61 14.44 -19.31
N GLU A 15 -14.03 14.81 -18.10
CA GLU A 15 -15.44 14.98 -17.71
C GLU A 15 -16.30 13.71 -17.93
N LYS A 16 -15.66 12.53 -17.89
CA LYS A 16 -16.34 11.22 -17.98
C LYS A 16 -16.73 10.67 -16.61
N ALA A 17 -16.27 11.30 -15.55
CA ALA A 17 -16.59 11.01 -14.16
C ALA A 17 -16.42 12.28 -13.31
N ASP A 18 -17.24 12.44 -12.27
CA ASP A 18 -17.14 13.59 -11.36
C ASP A 18 -16.01 13.42 -10.34
N LEU A 19 -15.69 12.18 -9.96
CA LEU A 19 -14.67 11.84 -8.94
C LEU A 19 -13.86 10.62 -9.35
N GLY A 20 -12.60 10.56 -8.88
CA GLY A 20 -11.69 9.45 -9.11
C GLY A 20 -10.85 9.14 -7.87
N PHE A 21 -10.73 7.85 -7.54
CA PHE A 21 -9.86 7.38 -6.46
C PHE A 21 -8.53 6.89 -7.05
N VAL A 22 -7.43 7.49 -6.61
CA VAL A 22 -6.08 7.16 -7.06
C VAL A 22 -5.15 6.94 -5.87
N PHE A 23 -4.15 6.07 -6.03
CA PHE A 23 -3.06 5.99 -5.05
C PHE A 23 -2.23 7.27 -5.07
N ASN A 24 -1.70 7.64 -3.89
CA ASN A 24 -0.81 8.80 -3.74
C ASN A 24 0.38 8.75 -4.71
N GLU A 25 0.93 7.56 -4.97
CA GLU A 25 2.01 7.37 -5.96
C GLU A 25 1.56 7.72 -7.39
N THR A 26 0.36 7.31 -7.78
CA THR A 26 -0.20 7.69 -9.08
C THR A 26 -0.40 9.21 -9.15
N TRP A 27 -0.96 9.82 -8.11
CA TRP A 27 -1.12 11.28 -8.05
C TRP A 27 0.23 12.01 -8.17
N ASN A 28 1.24 11.56 -7.42
CA ASN A 28 2.56 12.18 -7.39
C ASN A 28 3.30 12.06 -8.73
N SER A 29 3.06 10.99 -9.49
CA SER A 29 3.65 10.79 -10.83
C SER A 29 2.94 11.57 -11.94
N LEU A 30 1.77 12.18 -11.69
CA LEU A 30 1.15 13.09 -12.65
C LEU A 30 2.00 14.35 -12.85
N ASN A 31 2.01 14.85 -14.09
CA ASN A 31 2.62 16.14 -14.39
C ASN A 31 1.79 17.29 -13.82
N GLU A 32 2.42 18.47 -13.70
CA GLU A 32 1.80 19.65 -13.10
C GLU A 32 0.56 20.15 -13.86
N THR A 33 0.51 19.99 -15.18
CA THR A 33 -0.67 20.36 -15.98
C THR A 33 -1.86 19.49 -15.62
N SER A 34 -1.69 18.17 -15.52
CA SER A 34 -2.73 17.24 -15.11
C SER A 34 -3.20 17.52 -13.68
N LYS A 35 -2.27 17.81 -12.75
CA LYS A 35 -2.63 18.17 -11.37
C LYS A 35 -3.46 19.45 -11.30
N LYS A 36 -3.15 20.47 -12.11
CA LYS A 36 -3.90 21.74 -12.14
C LYS A 36 -5.33 21.60 -12.67
N MET A 37 -5.64 20.52 -13.41
CA MET A 37 -7.00 20.23 -13.89
C MET A 37 -7.83 19.44 -12.87
N LEU A 38 -7.26 19.10 -11.70
CA LEU A 38 -7.88 18.28 -10.68
C LEU A 38 -7.78 18.96 -9.31
N GLU A 39 -8.71 18.63 -8.42
CA GLU A 39 -8.67 19.04 -7.02
C GLU A 39 -8.63 17.80 -6.12
N VAL A 40 -7.78 17.82 -5.10
CA VAL A 40 -7.74 16.76 -4.08
C VAL A 40 -8.84 17.05 -3.05
N VAL A 41 -9.99 16.39 -3.20
CA VAL A 41 -11.13 16.54 -2.27
C VAL A 41 -10.93 15.80 -0.94
N GLY A 42 -10.05 14.81 -0.91
CA GLY A 42 -9.76 14.02 0.29
C GLY A 42 -8.54 13.13 0.11
N GLN A 43 -7.84 12.86 1.20
CA GLN A 43 -6.63 12.01 1.21
C GLN A 43 -6.56 11.17 2.48
N THR A 44 -6.44 9.86 2.33
CA THR A 44 -6.15 8.94 3.44
C THR A 44 -4.70 9.07 3.87
N ARG A 45 -4.46 9.22 5.18
CA ARG A 45 -3.10 9.37 5.78
C ARG A 45 -2.74 8.31 6.80
N ASN A 46 -3.66 7.43 7.15
CA ASN A 46 -3.51 6.54 8.29
C ASN A 46 -2.49 5.43 8.06
N GLY A 47 -2.19 5.10 6.80
CA GLY A 47 -1.21 4.05 6.48
C GLY A 47 -1.68 2.64 6.83
N ASP A 48 -2.99 2.45 7.09
CA ASP A 48 -3.57 1.18 7.52
C ASP A 48 -3.49 0.05 6.47
N ALA A 49 -3.14 0.39 5.22
CA ALA A 49 -2.93 -0.56 4.13
C ALA A 49 -1.48 -0.54 3.67
N TYR A 50 -0.81 -1.68 3.78
CA TYR A 50 0.59 -1.89 3.40
C TYR A 50 0.77 -3.30 2.84
N HIS A 51 1.88 -3.53 2.14
CA HIS A 51 2.26 -4.86 1.69
C HIS A 51 2.83 -5.66 2.87
N CYS A 52 2.35 -6.90 3.04
CA CYS A 52 2.86 -7.81 4.05
C CYS A 52 3.16 -9.19 3.45
N PHE A 53 4.11 -9.89 4.06
CA PHE A 53 4.37 -11.29 3.74
C PHE A 53 3.36 -12.17 4.48
N CYS A 54 2.69 -13.04 3.73
CA CYS A 54 1.75 -14.01 4.29
C CYS A 54 2.41 -15.38 4.41
N VAL A 55 2.20 -16.05 5.54
CA VAL A 55 2.66 -17.42 5.78
C VAL A 55 1.46 -18.35 5.69
N SER A 56 1.59 -19.44 4.91
CA SER A 56 0.55 -20.48 4.82
C SER A 56 0.21 -21.03 6.22
N PRO A 57 -1.06 -21.40 6.49
CA PRO A 57 -1.44 -22.04 7.75
C PRO A 57 -0.59 -23.27 8.10
N SER A 58 -0.18 -24.05 7.08
CA SER A 58 0.70 -25.23 7.28
C SER A 58 2.10 -24.90 7.81
N TRP A 59 2.49 -23.63 7.80
CA TRP A 59 3.79 -23.12 8.27
C TRP A 59 3.64 -22.14 9.43
N ALA A 60 2.47 -22.10 10.09
CA ALA A 60 2.18 -21.14 11.15
C ALA A 60 3.24 -21.12 12.27
N GLU A 61 3.76 -22.28 12.67
CA GLU A 61 4.81 -22.40 13.69
C GLU A 61 6.13 -21.74 13.30
N LYS A 62 6.39 -21.56 11.99
CA LYS A 62 7.60 -20.92 11.46
C LYS A 62 7.44 -19.41 11.32
N ARG A 63 6.24 -18.84 11.52
CA ARG A 63 5.98 -17.40 11.38
C ARG A 63 6.96 -16.55 12.16
N GLY A 64 7.19 -16.86 13.43
CA GLY A 64 8.11 -16.10 14.29
C GLY A 64 9.55 -16.13 13.77
N GLN A 65 10.02 -17.28 13.30
CA GLN A 65 11.37 -17.42 12.72
C GLN A 65 11.51 -16.62 11.43
N LEU A 66 10.52 -16.71 10.54
CA LEU A 66 10.50 -15.94 9.29
C LEU A 66 10.49 -14.43 9.55
N GLN A 67 9.65 -13.98 10.48
CA GLN A 67 9.57 -12.57 10.84
C GLN A 67 10.90 -12.08 11.42
N ALA A 68 11.54 -12.84 12.31
CA ALA A 68 12.83 -12.50 12.87
C ALA A 68 13.92 -12.38 11.80
N VAL A 69 13.97 -13.32 10.84
CA VAL A 69 14.92 -13.27 9.71
C VAL A 69 14.69 -12.02 8.86
N LEU A 70 13.45 -11.75 8.45
CA LEU A 70 13.12 -10.60 7.60
C LEU A 70 13.39 -9.26 8.29
N CYS A 71 12.95 -9.10 9.53
CA CYS A 71 13.15 -7.85 10.28
C CYS A 71 14.63 -7.63 10.65
N GLY A 72 15.40 -8.72 10.82
CA GLY A 72 16.83 -8.69 11.10
C GLY A 72 17.72 -8.46 9.86
N MET A 73 17.16 -8.39 8.65
CA MET A 73 17.95 -8.17 7.42
C MET A 73 18.77 -6.89 7.47
N LYS A 74 18.28 -5.86 8.17
CA LYS A 74 18.99 -4.59 8.36
C LYS A 74 20.26 -4.71 9.21
N ASP A 75 20.44 -5.83 9.92
CA ASP A 75 21.58 -6.07 10.80
C ASP A 75 22.57 -7.09 10.19
N ASP A 76 22.18 -7.78 9.11
CA ASP A 76 23.01 -8.74 8.37
C ASP A 76 23.59 -8.12 7.07
N PRO A 77 24.89 -8.28 6.75
CA PRO A 77 25.49 -7.71 5.54
C PRO A 77 24.83 -8.16 4.22
N LYS A 78 24.36 -9.41 4.10
CA LYS A 78 23.65 -9.87 2.90
C LYS A 78 22.22 -9.36 2.90
N GLY A 79 21.57 -9.31 4.06
CA GLY A 79 20.25 -8.72 4.24
C GLY A 79 20.22 -7.25 3.79
N LYS A 80 21.19 -6.44 4.21
CA LYS A 80 21.34 -5.04 3.78
C LYS A 80 21.41 -4.92 2.27
N ARG A 81 22.21 -5.74 1.60
CA ARG A 81 22.33 -5.72 0.13
C ARG A 81 20.98 -5.98 -0.56
N VAL A 82 20.20 -6.95 -0.06
CA VAL A 82 18.86 -7.21 -0.60
C VAL A 82 17.92 -6.03 -0.35
N LEU A 83 17.97 -5.42 0.84
CA LEU A 83 17.18 -4.24 1.16
C LEU A 83 17.52 -3.05 0.26
N ASP A 84 18.82 -2.82 -0.01
CA ASP A 84 19.29 -1.77 -0.92
C ASP A 84 18.78 -1.98 -2.36
N GLU A 85 18.83 -3.22 -2.86
CA GLU A 85 18.31 -3.57 -4.20
C GLU A 85 16.80 -3.37 -4.31
N LEU A 86 16.06 -3.50 -3.21
CA LEU A 86 14.63 -3.21 -3.11
C LEU A 86 14.31 -1.72 -2.85
N GLY A 87 15.32 -0.92 -2.51
CA GLY A 87 15.14 0.48 -2.09
C GLY A 87 14.48 0.64 -0.72
N PHE A 88 14.61 -0.36 0.16
CA PHE A 88 14.02 -0.36 1.50
C PHE A 88 15.08 -0.15 2.59
N SER A 89 14.72 0.52 3.69
CA SER A 89 15.59 0.64 4.87
C SER A 89 15.51 -0.57 5.81
N GLY A 90 14.47 -1.39 5.68
CA GLY A 90 14.22 -2.57 6.49
C GLY A 90 12.77 -3.02 6.39
N PHE A 91 12.50 -4.19 6.96
CA PHE A 91 11.13 -4.68 7.21
C PHE A 91 10.75 -4.47 8.66
N GLU A 92 9.45 -4.34 8.91
CA GLU A 92 8.87 -4.18 10.24
C GLU A 92 7.95 -5.35 10.57
N ALA A 93 7.84 -5.63 11.87
CA ALA A 93 6.94 -6.65 12.37
C ALA A 93 5.50 -6.16 12.24
N VAL A 94 4.68 -6.92 11.52
CA VAL A 94 3.23 -6.70 11.48
C VAL A 94 2.60 -7.16 12.79
N ALA A 95 1.82 -6.29 13.42
CA ALA A 95 1.07 -6.62 14.63
C ALA A 95 -0.04 -7.64 14.33
N GLU A 96 -0.39 -8.49 15.31
CA GLU A 96 -1.38 -9.56 15.10
C GLU A 96 -2.77 -9.03 14.78
N ASN A 97 -3.11 -7.85 15.31
CA ASN A 97 -4.37 -7.16 15.11
C ASN A 97 -4.35 -6.15 13.95
N ALA A 98 -3.29 -6.14 13.14
CA ALA A 98 -3.09 -5.07 12.17
C ALA A 98 -4.09 -5.12 10.99
N LEU A 99 -4.87 -6.19 10.87
CA LEU A 99 -5.95 -6.32 9.89
C LEU A 99 -7.34 -6.03 10.47
N ASP A 100 -7.49 -5.83 11.78
CA ASP A 100 -8.79 -5.71 12.43
C ASP A 100 -9.62 -4.55 11.87
N SER A 101 -8.97 -3.39 11.64
CA SER A 101 -9.61 -2.22 11.02
C SER A 101 -10.09 -2.50 9.59
N LEU A 102 -9.30 -3.25 8.81
CA LEU A 102 -9.66 -3.62 7.44
C LEU A 102 -10.81 -4.62 7.42
N VAL A 103 -10.79 -5.61 8.31
CA VAL A 103 -11.89 -6.57 8.48
C VAL A 103 -13.18 -5.84 8.87
N THR A 104 -13.09 -4.89 9.81
CA THR A 104 -14.25 -4.06 10.22
C THR A 104 -14.81 -3.29 9.02
N LEU A 105 -13.94 -2.60 8.27
CA LEU A 105 -14.34 -1.85 7.07
C LEU A 105 -15.01 -2.74 6.01
N MET A 106 -14.52 -3.96 5.81
CA MET A 106 -15.09 -4.90 4.83
C MET A 106 -16.42 -5.52 5.28
N GLN A 107 -16.67 -5.57 6.59
CA GLN A 107 -17.89 -6.13 7.17
C GLN A 107 -19.00 -5.09 7.37
N GLU A 108 -18.67 -3.80 7.36
CA GLU A 108 -19.68 -2.75 7.34
C GLU A 108 -20.38 -2.72 5.97
N PRO A 109 -21.69 -3.05 5.88
CA PRO A 109 -22.42 -2.81 4.65
C PRO A 109 -22.43 -1.31 4.39
N GLY A 110 -22.03 -0.90 3.19
CA GLY A 110 -22.00 0.50 2.76
C GLY A 110 -23.31 1.19 3.14
N LYS A 111 -23.22 2.16 4.05
CA LYS A 111 -24.33 3.07 4.35
C LYS A 111 -24.54 4.05 3.21
#